data_AF-A0A2E8LK23-F1
#
_entry.id   AF-A0A2E8LK23-F1
#
_cell.length_a   1.000
_cell.length_b   1.000
_cell.length_c   1.000
_cell.angle_alpha   90.00
_cell.angle_beta   90.00
_cell.angle_gamma   90.00
#
_symmetry.space_group_name_H-M   'P 1'
#
loop_
_entity.id
_entity.type
_entity.pdbx_description
1 polymer ?
#
loop_
_entity_poly.entity_id
_entity_poly.type
_entity_poly.pdbx_seq_one_letter_code
_entity_poly.pdbx_strand_id
1 'polypeptide(L)'
;MTFGSDGRLSGNAGCNTFFGEHSSRTARNTHVRVSEIGITQMACPDRADWMRLFEALAGKLAITVDGASATLTSETGAVVELEFLGPNPPRQPLDDPDQPVSTVNEG
;
A
#
# COMPACT_ATOMS: atom_id res chain seq x y z
N MET A 1 -1.20 0.62 -2.36
CA MET A 1 -0.38 -0.04 -1.32
C MET A 1 0.27 1.03 -0.46
N THR A 2 0.64 0.72 0.78
CA THR A 2 1.12 1.70 1.75
C THR A 2 2.32 1.14 2.52
N PHE A 3 3.39 1.95 2.59
CA PHE A 3 4.54 1.74 3.46
C PHE A 3 4.38 2.64 4.70
N GLY A 4 4.01 2.06 5.84
CA GLY A 4 3.80 2.78 7.10
C GLY A 4 5.10 3.14 7.81
N SER A 5 5.11 4.26 8.55
CA SER A 5 6.27 4.65 9.37
C SER A 5 6.57 3.68 10.52
N ASP A 6 5.64 2.77 10.83
CA ASP A 6 5.75 1.69 11.79
C ASP A 6 6.48 0.45 11.24
N GLY A 7 7.00 0.52 10.00
CA GLY A 7 7.66 -0.61 9.35
C GLY A 7 6.69 -1.63 8.76
N ARG A 8 5.39 -1.31 8.66
CA ARG A 8 4.39 -2.22 8.07
C ARG A 8 4.11 -1.89 6.62
N LEU A 9 4.00 -2.92 5.80
CA LEU A 9 3.50 -2.86 4.44
C LEU A 9 2.06 -3.36 4.43
N SER A 10 1.16 -2.68 3.74
CA SER A 10 -0.19 -3.19 3.47
C SER A 10 -0.67 -2.81 2.08
N GLY A 11 -1.58 -3.60 1.52
CA GLY A 11 -2.17 -3.30 0.24
C GLY A 11 -3.27 -4.28 -0.14
N ASN A 12 -3.79 -4.08 -1.34
CA ASN A 12 -4.88 -4.87 -1.90
C ASN A 12 -4.42 -5.49 -3.22
N ALA A 13 -4.76 -6.76 -3.43
CA ALA A 13 -4.52 -7.53 -4.63
C ALA A 13 -5.86 -8.11 -5.11
N GLY A 14 -6.70 -7.24 -5.66
CA GLY A 14 -8.07 -7.57 -6.07
C GLY A 14 -9.00 -7.67 -4.86
N CYS A 15 -9.68 -8.78 -4.69
CA CYS A 15 -10.50 -8.96 -3.48
C CYS A 15 -9.65 -9.13 -2.21
N ASN A 16 -8.40 -9.60 -2.31
CA ASN A 16 -7.61 -10.00 -1.17
C ASN A 16 -6.73 -8.84 -0.65
N THR A 17 -6.52 -8.82 0.65
CA THR A 17 -5.62 -7.87 1.32
C THR A 17 -4.29 -8.56 1.62
N PHE A 18 -3.18 -7.91 1.28
CA PHE A 18 -1.84 -8.36 1.64
C PHE A 18 -1.21 -7.42 2.68
N PHE A 19 -0.32 -7.98 3.48
CA PHE A 19 0.38 -7.28 4.55
C PHE A 19 1.76 -7.87 4.75
N GLY A 20 2.69 -7.08 5.27
CA GLY A 20 4.05 -7.52 5.54
C GLY A 20 4.84 -6.53 6.36
N GLU A 21 6.13 -6.80 6.47
CA GLU A 21 7.07 -5.91 7.14
C GLU A 21 8.09 -5.38 6.13
N HIS A 22 8.49 -4.14 6.33
CA HIS A 22 9.53 -3.51 5.56
C HIS A 22 10.52 -2.79 6.46
N SER A 23 11.75 -2.71 5.99
CA SER A 23 12.79 -1.92 6.63
C SER A 23 13.38 -0.93 5.62
N SER A 24 13.46 0.33 6.05
CA SER A 24 14.21 1.38 5.36
C SER A 24 15.12 2.06 6.37
N ARG A 25 16.40 2.25 6.02
CA ARG A 25 17.36 2.91 6.93
C ARG A 25 17.18 4.43 7.02
N THR A 26 16.52 5.09 6.04
CA THR A 26 16.27 6.54 6.06
C THR A 26 15.09 6.91 5.15
N ALA A 27 14.42 8.04 5.40
CA ALA A 27 13.37 8.58 4.51
C ALA A 27 13.89 8.99 3.11
N ARG A 28 15.21 9.13 2.95
CA ARG A 28 15.89 9.43 1.67
C ARG A 28 16.48 8.19 1.01
N ASN A 29 16.29 7.01 1.60
CA ASN A 29 16.84 5.78 1.04
C ASN A 29 16.03 5.40 -0.19
N THR A 30 16.70 5.28 -1.33
CA THR A 30 16.09 4.80 -2.58
C THR A 30 15.88 3.28 -2.58
N HIS A 31 15.95 2.65 -1.40
CA HIS A 31 15.80 1.22 -1.26
C HIS A 31 14.99 0.87 -0.01
N VAL A 32 14.11 -0.10 -0.17
CA VAL A 32 13.38 -0.76 0.91
C VAL A 32 13.64 -2.25 0.85
N ARG A 33 13.67 -2.93 1.99
CA ARG A 33 13.66 -4.39 2.02
C ARG A 33 12.34 -4.87 2.59
N VAL A 34 11.64 -5.71 1.84
CA VAL A 34 10.43 -6.40 2.28
C VAL A 34 10.80 -7.82 2.65
N SER A 35 10.38 -8.24 3.85
CA SER A 35 10.72 -9.55 4.39
C SER A 35 9.64 -10.57 4.03
N GLU A 36 8.62 -10.68 4.86
CA GLU A 36 7.52 -11.62 4.70
C GLU A 36 6.25 -10.89 4.28
N ILE A 37 5.51 -11.49 3.34
CA ILE A 37 4.22 -10.98 2.87
C ILE A 37 3.17 -12.07 3.11
N GLY A 38 2.15 -11.74 3.91
CA GLY A 38 0.93 -12.51 4.07
C GLY A 38 -0.19 -11.97 3.16
N ILE A 39 -1.18 -12.82 2.87
CA ILE A 39 -2.40 -12.45 2.14
C ILE A 39 -3.62 -13.13 2.73
N THR A 40 -4.77 -12.46 2.69
CA THR A 40 -6.05 -13.12 2.90
C THR A 40 -6.33 -14.11 1.76
N GLN A 41 -7.09 -15.18 2.04
CA GLN A 41 -7.48 -16.16 1.02
C GLN A 41 -9.01 -16.20 0.87
N MET A 42 -9.61 -15.06 0.53
CA MET A 42 -11.04 -15.01 0.22
C MET A 42 -11.32 -15.69 -1.13
N ALA A 43 -12.48 -16.35 -1.20
CA ALA A 43 -12.98 -16.95 -2.43
C ALA A 43 -13.53 -15.84 -3.33
N CYS A 44 -12.86 -15.58 -4.44
CA CYS A 44 -13.19 -14.48 -5.32
C CYS A 44 -13.51 -14.99 -6.72
N PRO A 45 -14.42 -14.32 -7.46
CA PRO A 45 -14.74 -14.71 -8.84
C PRO A 45 -13.49 -14.70 -9.72
N ASP A 46 -12.63 -13.70 -9.51
CA ASP A 46 -11.36 -13.54 -10.20
C ASP A 46 -10.20 -13.78 -9.25
N ARG A 47 -9.31 -14.69 -9.66
CA ARG A 47 -8.09 -14.99 -8.94
C ARG A 47 -6.98 -14.06 -9.41
N ALA A 48 -6.63 -13.06 -8.61
CA ALA A 48 -5.45 -12.24 -8.90
C ALA A 48 -4.17 -13.11 -8.92
N ASP A 49 -3.16 -12.75 -9.72
CA ASP A 49 -1.85 -13.43 -9.70
C ASP A 49 -0.98 -12.86 -8.57
N TRP A 50 -1.40 -13.09 -7.33
CA TRP A 50 -0.70 -12.58 -6.16
C TRP A 50 0.71 -13.18 -5.99
N MET A 51 0.98 -14.35 -6.58
CA MET A 51 2.31 -14.95 -6.53
C MET A 51 3.33 -14.10 -7.29
N ARG A 52 2.99 -13.65 -8.51
CA ARG A 52 3.85 -12.73 -9.27
C ARG A 52 4.07 -11.41 -8.53
N LEU A 53 3.02 -10.87 -7.91
CA LEU A 53 3.16 -9.66 -7.10
C LEU A 53 4.13 -9.88 -5.94
N PHE A 54 4.07 -11.04 -5.28
CA PHE A 54 4.91 -11.33 -4.12
C PHE A 54 6.36 -11.53 -4.52
N GLU A 55 6.60 -12.23 -5.62
CA GLU A 55 7.93 -12.35 -6.22
C GLU A 55 8.52 -10.98 -6.58
N ALA A 56 7.70 -10.09 -7.13
CA ALA A 56 8.14 -8.74 -7.49
C ALA A 56 8.43 -7.85 -6.27
N LEU A 57 7.78 -8.10 -5.13
CA LEU A 57 7.94 -7.29 -3.91
C LEU A 57 8.95 -7.86 -2.92
N ALA A 58 9.29 -9.15 -3.00
CA ALA A 58 10.16 -9.81 -2.03
C ALA A 58 11.61 -9.31 -2.10
N GLY A 59 12.24 -9.17 -0.92
CA GLY A 59 13.65 -8.81 -0.83
C GLY A 59 13.89 -7.31 -1.00
N LYS A 60 15.02 -6.93 -1.60
CA LYS A 60 15.41 -5.54 -1.75
C LYS A 60 14.74 -4.96 -3.00
N LEU A 61 14.10 -3.80 -2.83
CA LEU A 61 13.47 -3.04 -3.89
C LEU A 61 14.18 -1.70 -4.02
N ALA A 62 14.57 -1.32 -5.23
CA ALA A 62 14.91 0.05 -5.56
C ALA A 62 13.63 0.85 -5.81
N ILE A 63 13.56 2.07 -5.29
CA ILE A 63 12.42 2.97 -5.42
C ILE A 63 12.85 4.20 -6.22
N THR A 64 12.14 4.47 -7.30
CA THR A 64 12.22 5.73 -8.04
C THR A 64 10.89 6.44 -7.91
N VAL A 65 10.89 7.69 -7.47
CA VAL A 65 9.67 8.51 -7.36
C VAL A 65 9.72 9.59 -8.45
N ASP A 66 8.66 9.68 -9.24
CA ASP A 66 8.51 10.70 -10.29
C ASP A 66 7.14 11.37 -10.16
N GLY A 67 7.12 12.59 -9.63
CA GLY A 67 5.89 13.34 -9.39
C GLY A 67 4.88 12.57 -8.53
N ALA A 68 3.79 12.13 -9.17
CA ALA A 68 2.69 11.39 -8.54
C ALA A 68 2.76 9.87 -8.76
N SER A 69 3.86 9.35 -9.30
CA SER A 69 4.11 7.92 -9.42
C SER A 69 5.39 7.48 -8.72
N ALA A 70 5.47 6.19 -8.44
CA ALA A 70 6.69 5.53 -8.00
C ALA A 70 6.87 4.22 -8.75
N THR A 71 8.12 3.88 -9.05
CA THR A 71 8.51 2.59 -9.60
C THR A 71 9.31 1.82 -8.57
N LEU A 72 8.91 0.58 -8.32
CA LEU A 72 9.65 -0.40 -7.54
C LEU A 72 10.34 -1.37 -8.49
N THR A 73 11.64 -1.59 -8.29
CA THR A 73 12.43 -2.55 -9.07
C THR A 73 13.06 -3.57 -8.14
N SER A 74 12.77 -4.85 -8.35
CA SER A 74 13.35 -5.94 -7.57
C SER A 74 14.77 -6.29 -8.02
N GLU A 75 15.49 -7.04 -7.18
CA GLU A 75 16.80 -7.61 -7.54
C GLU A 75 16.71 -8.61 -8.71
N THR A 76 15.53 -9.17 -8.97
CA THR A 76 15.27 -10.08 -10.10
C THR A 76 14.88 -9.35 -11.38
N GLY A 77 14.76 -8.01 -11.35
CA GLY A 77 14.38 -7.19 -12.50
C GLY A 77 12.87 -7.05 -12.71
N ALA A 78 12.04 -7.54 -11.79
CA ALA A 78 10.62 -7.26 -11.80
C ALA A 78 10.36 -5.78 -11.51
N VAL A 79 9.37 -5.20 -12.20
CA VAL A 79 9.01 -3.79 -12.09
C VAL A 79 7.55 -3.67 -11.68
N VAL A 80 7.29 -2.88 -10.65
CA VAL A 80 5.94 -2.52 -10.20
C VAL A 80 5.81 -1.01 -10.23
N GLU A 81 4.88 -0.52 -11.03
CA GLU A 81 4.52 0.90 -11.08
C GLU A 81 3.38 1.19 -10.11
N LEU A 82 3.51 2.29 -9.38
CA LEU A 82 2.59 2.76 -8.37
C LEU A 82 2.13 4.15 -8.75
N GLU A 83 0.83 4.39 -8.66
CA GLU A 83 0.27 5.73 -8.65
C GLU A 83 -0.05 6.12 -7.21
N PHE A 84 0.37 7.33 -6.81
CA PHE A 84 -0.05 7.92 -5.56
C PHE A 84 -1.50 8.39 -5.69
N LEU A 85 -2.41 7.47 -5.39
CA LEU A 85 -3.74 7.85 -4.93
C LEU A 85 -3.50 8.61 -3.62
N GLY A 86 -3.94 9.86 -3.50
CA GLY A 86 -3.73 10.69 -2.32
C GLY A 86 -4.11 10.00 -0.99
N PRO A 87 -3.82 10.60 0.17
CA PRO A 87 -4.13 9.97 1.46
C PRO A 87 -5.58 9.48 1.45
N ASN A 88 -5.77 8.17 1.62
CA ASN A 88 -7.12 7.62 1.81
C ASN A 88 -7.67 8.36 3.03
N PRO A 89 -8.77 9.13 2.91
CA PRO A 89 -9.28 9.88 4.04
C PRO A 89 -9.42 8.91 5.22
N PRO A 90 -9.06 9.34 6.44
CA PRO A 90 -9.30 8.50 7.61
C PRO A 90 -10.73 8.01 7.52
N ARG A 91 -10.98 6.71 7.75
CA ARG A 91 -12.35 6.21 7.91
C ARG A 91 -13.02 7.13 8.90
N GLN A 92 -13.87 8.04 8.42
CA GLN A 92 -14.68 8.84 9.30
C GLN A 92 -15.44 7.82 10.14
N PRO A 93 -15.47 7.97 11.48
CA PRO A 93 -16.36 7.18 12.30
C PRO A 93 -17.73 7.21 11.63
N LEU A 94 -18.26 6.04 11.28
CA LEU A 94 -19.61 5.89 10.78
C LEU A 94 -20.50 6.68 11.74
N ASP A 95 -21.18 7.70 11.21
CA ASP A 95 -21.82 8.79 11.95
C ASP A 95 -22.36 8.32 13.31
N ASP A 96 -21.72 8.79 14.39
CA ASP A 96 -22.25 8.70 15.74
C ASP A 96 -23.57 9.48 15.77
N PRO A 97 -24.72 8.85 16.03
CA PRO A 97 -26.03 9.49 15.97
C PRO A 97 -26.21 10.63 16.97
N ASP A 98 -25.31 10.80 17.95
CA ASP A 98 -25.39 11.84 18.98
C ASP A 98 -24.54 13.09 18.70
N GLN A 99 -23.88 13.22 17.55
CA GLN A 99 -23.17 14.46 17.20
C GLN A 99 -24.11 15.46 16.50
N PRO A 100 -24.26 16.71 17.01
CA PRO A 100 -25.06 17.72 16.34
C PRO A 100 -24.41 18.13 15.02
N VAL A 101 -25.10 17.90 13.91
CA VAL A 101 -24.74 18.42 12.59
C VAL A 101 -24.60 19.94 12.66
N SER A 102 -23.35 20.43 12.59
CA SER A 102 -23.10 21.85 12.37
C SER A 102 -23.38 22.13 10.90
N THR A 103 -24.53 22.77 10.64
CA THR A 103 -24.86 23.31 9.32
C THR A 103 -23.83 24.38 8.95
N VAL A 104 -23.02 24.12 7.93
CA VAL A 104 -22.23 25.17 7.28
C VAL A 104 -23.17 25.93 6.34
N ASN A 105 -23.44 27.19 6.66
CA ASN A 105 -24.04 28.14 5.73
C ASN A 105 -23.01 28.46 4.64
N GLU A 106 -23.36 28.19 3.39
CA GLU A 106 -22.67 28.74 2.23
C GLU A 106 -23.00 30.24 2.11
N GLY A 107 -21.99 31.05 1.82
CA GLY A 107 -22.13 32.48 1.53
C GLY A 107 -22.45 32.72 0.06
#